data_AF-A0A5C8MNR4-F1
#
_entry.id   AF-A0A5C8MNR4-F1
#
_cell.length_a   1.000
_cell.length_b   1.000
_cell.length_c   1.000
_cell.angle_alpha   90.00
_cell.angle_beta   90.00
_cell.angle_gamma   90.00
#
_symmetry.space_group_name_H-M   'P 1'
#
loop_
_entity.id
_entity.type
_entity.pdbx_description
1 polymer ?
#
loop_
_entity_poly.entity_id
_entity_poly.type
_entity_poly.pdbx_seq_one_letter_code
_entity_poly.pdbx_strand_id
1 'polypeptide(L)'
;PYVVDRIVDPDTGKVIARNKPEVVEQPITKETAKQVLDILETVVTSEKGTGRPYQIEGYRVAGKTGTAQIPSPRGGYLTGYENYIFSFLGMAPKEDPRLIMYVAVQQPKLSYTETGAAPVSHIFTSVMKNSLQYLHIQPSSNKKASKEKSKGIEIGSYAGRSTEEVVKELKEKGLVPIVIGNGRQIEEHVPLSGDKVIAGERVVLKTDGKAVMPDVRGWSLRDVMKVAELLELRPSTKGNGYVVSQNIRPGALVKKGDYLIVELEEPRKWNERMEQEQKEASDRKSDGPVD
;
A
#
# COMPACT_ATOMS: atom_id res chain seq x y z
N PRO A 1 23.79 -13.26 15.92
CA PRO A 1 22.52 -13.45 16.66
C PRO A 1 22.57 -14.72 17.50
N TYR A 2 22.09 -14.70 18.74
CA TYR A 2 22.10 -15.87 19.61
C TYR A 2 20.67 -16.33 19.90
N VAL A 3 20.43 -17.64 19.87
CA VAL A 3 19.14 -18.27 20.24
C VAL A 3 19.18 -18.97 21.60
N VAL A 4 20.37 -19.17 22.16
CA VAL A 4 20.60 -19.78 23.48
C VAL A 4 21.12 -18.69 24.43
N ASP A 5 20.51 -18.49 25.60
CA ASP A 5 21.05 -17.57 26.65
C ASP A 5 22.25 -18.22 27.35
N ARG A 6 22.05 -19.43 27.89
CA ARG A 6 23.05 -20.15 28.65
C ARG A 6 22.86 -21.66 28.58
N ILE A 7 23.94 -22.39 28.80
CA ILE A 7 23.96 -23.84 29.00
C ILE A 7 24.29 -24.09 30.47
N VAL A 8 23.45 -24.88 31.15
CA VAL A 8 23.56 -25.17 32.57
C VAL A 8 23.68 -26.68 32.76
N ASP A 9 24.62 -27.08 33.59
CA ASP A 9 24.74 -28.46 34.07
C ASP A 9 23.56 -28.77 35.02
N PRO A 10 22.72 -29.77 34.72
CA PRO A 10 21.51 -30.04 35.50
C PRO A 10 21.80 -30.60 36.89
N ASP A 11 22.93 -31.28 37.08
CA ASP A 11 23.28 -31.96 38.33
C ASP A 11 23.91 -30.98 39.33
N THR A 12 24.69 -30.03 38.83
CA THR A 12 25.45 -29.07 39.66
C THR A 12 24.86 -27.67 39.67
N GLY A 13 23.96 -27.35 38.73
CA GLY A 13 23.44 -25.99 38.51
C GLY A 13 24.47 -25.01 37.96
N LYS A 14 25.66 -25.48 37.59
CA LYS A 14 26.76 -24.62 37.12
C LYS A 14 26.50 -24.17 35.68
N VAL A 15 26.68 -22.87 35.42
CA VAL A 15 26.64 -22.34 34.05
C VAL A 15 27.91 -22.76 33.31
N ILE A 16 27.75 -23.61 32.30
CA ILE A 16 28.81 -24.12 31.43
C ILE A 16 29.19 -23.06 30.39
N ALA A 17 28.19 -22.40 29.80
CA ALA A 17 28.38 -21.37 28.80
C ALA A 17 27.28 -20.31 28.92
N ARG A 18 27.62 -19.05 28.63
CA ARG A 18 26.65 -17.94 28.58
C ARG A 18 26.94 -17.04 27.41
N ASN A 19 25.94 -16.82 26.56
CA ASN A 19 26.05 -15.91 25.43
C ASN A 19 25.78 -14.47 25.90
N LYS A 20 26.60 -13.54 25.39
CA LYS A 20 26.41 -12.10 25.56
C LYS A 20 26.50 -11.44 24.19
N PRO A 21 25.82 -10.30 23.97
CA PRO A 21 25.98 -9.56 22.72
C PRO A 21 27.44 -9.21 22.46
N GLU A 22 27.93 -9.54 21.27
CA GLU A 22 29.27 -9.20 20.80
C GLU A 22 29.14 -8.26 19.60
N VAL A 23 29.91 -7.16 19.62
CA VAL A 23 29.95 -6.22 18.50
C VAL A 23 30.94 -6.75 17.47
N VAL A 24 30.41 -7.23 16.34
CA VAL A 24 31.22 -7.79 15.25
C VAL A 24 31.77 -6.71 14.32
N GLU A 25 31.01 -5.65 14.08
CA GLU A 25 31.38 -4.57 13.16
C GLU A 25 30.53 -3.32 13.42
N GLN A 26 31.03 -2.16 12.97
CA GLN A 26 30.30 -0.90 12.94
C GLN A 26 30.28 -0.35 11.50
N PRO A 27 29.32 -0.78 10.66
CA PRO A 27 29.32 -0.42 9.23
C PRO A 27 28.89 1.03 8.95
N ILE A 28 28.24 1.69 9.92
CA ILE A 28 27.77 3.08 9.79
C ILE A 28 27.98 3.85 11.09
N THR A 29 28.01 5.18 11.01
CA THR A 29 28.06 6.05 12.19
C THR A 29 26.73 6.07 12.93
N LYS A 30 26.77 6.49 14.19
CA LYS A 30 25.56 6.67 15.02
C LYS A 30 24.63 7.71 14.40
N GLU A 31 25.18 8.77 13.82
CA GLU A 31 24.46 9.85 13.17
C GLU A 31 23.72 9.33 11.92
N THR A 32 24.38 8.53 11.10
CA THR A 32 23.75 7.87 9.94
C THR A 32 22.66 6.91 10.39
N ALA A 33 22.89 6.09 11.41
CA ALA A 33 21.87 5.19 11.94
C ALA A 33 20.61 5.94 12.42
N LYS A 34 20.80 7.07 13.12
CA LYS A 34 19.71 7.94 13.56
C LYS A 34 18.93 8.54 12.39
N GLN A 35 19.63 9.08 11.39
CA GLN A 35 18.98 9.63 10.19
C GLN A 35 18.20 8.55 9.42
N VAL A 36 18.73 7.33 9.33
CA VAL A 36 18.03 6.20 8.71
C VAL A 36 16.77 5.86 9.50
N LEU A 37 16.82 5.81 10.84
CA LEU A 37 15.62 5.59 11.66
C LEU A 37 14.57 6.69 11.47
N ASP A 38 14.97 7.96 11.37
CA ASP A 38 14.08 9.08 11.06
C ASP A 38 13.38 8.89 9.70
N ILE A 39 14.14 8.50 8.67
CA ILE A 39 13.59 8.22 7.32
C ILE A 39 12.66 6.99 7.35
N LEU A 40 13.06 5.91 8.02
CA LEU A 40 12.27 4.67 8.11
C LEU A 40 10.96 4.87 8.87
N GLU A 41 10.91 5.82 9.80
CA GLU A 41 9.66 6.21 10.43
C GLU A 41 8.68 6.85 9.43
N THR A 42 9.17 7.63 8.46
CA THR A 42 8.31 8.24 7.44
C THR A 42 7.62 7.20 6.57
N VAL A 43 8.19 6.00 6.41
CA VAL A 43 7.53 4.89 5.71
C VAL A 43 6.21 4.53 6.38
N VAL A 44 6.14 4.64 7.70
CA VAL A 44 4.99 4.28 8.52
C VAL A 44 4.07 5.48 8.77
N THR A 45 4.62 6.67 8.95
CA THR A 45 3.88 7.88 9.39
C THR A 45 3.45 8.81 8.26
N SER A 46 4.21 8.86 7.15
CA SER A 46 3.94 9.77 6.04
C SER A 46 2.64 9.43 5.33
N GLU A 47 2.00 10.43 4.73
CA GLU A 47 0.78 10.22 3.96
C GLU A 47 0.98 9.36 2.73
N LYS A 48 2.16 9.48 2.12
CA LYS A 48 2.57 8.71 0.95
C LYS A 48 3.39 7.46 1.35
N GLY A 49 3.45 7.16 2.65
CA GLY A 49 4.18 6.01 3.19
C GLY A 49 3.52 4.68 2.86
N THR A 50 4.33 3.68 2.52
CA THR A 50 3.84 2.32 2.19
C THR A 50 3.61 1.45 3.43
N GLY A 51 4.08 1.88 4.60
CA GLY A 51 4.08 1.13 5.85
C GLY A 51 3.00 1.54 6.85
N ARG A 52 2.01 2.35 6.46
CA ARG A 52 0.91 2.78 7.35
C ARG A 52 0.22 1.63 8.12
N PRO A 53 -0.05 0.45 7.51
CA PRO A 53 -0.64 -0.68 8.24
C PRO A 53 0.21 -1.23 9.40
N TYR A 54 1.49 -0.88 9.47
CA TYR A 54 2.43 -1.34 10.51
C TYR A 54 2.50 -0.41 11.73
N GLN A 55 1.65 0.63 11.78
CA GLN A 55 1.53 1.50 12.94
C GLN A 55 1.07 0.69 14.17
N ILE A 56 1.66 0.99 15.33
CA ILE A 56 1.25 0.40 16.60
C ILE A 56 0.81 1.53 17.52
N GLU A 57 -0.43 1.46 18.00
CA GLU A 57 -0.96 2.45 18.92
C GLU A 57 -0.06 2.59 20.17
N GLY A 58 0.33 3.83 20.48
CA GLY A 58 1.21 4.16 21.61
C GLY A 58 2.70 4.06 21.32
N TYR A 59 3.12 3.51 20.16
CA TYR A 59 4.53 3.34 19.84
C TYR A 59 4.88 3.95 18.48
N ARG A 60 6.01 4.64 18.43
CA ARG A 60 6.61 5.06 17.16
C ARG A 60 7.38 3.89 16.58
N VAL A 61 7.07 3.54 15.33
CA VAL A 61 7.65 2.40 14.61
C VAL A 61 8.50 2.94 13.46
N ALA A 62 9.75 2.51 13.39
CA ALA A 62 10.61 2.70 12.22
C ALA A 62 10.72 1.37 11.48
N GLY A 63 10.47 1.36 10.17
CA GLY A 63 10.58 0.11 9.43
C GLY A 63 10.50 0.25 7.93
N LYS A 64 10.72 -0.86 7.23
CA LYS A 64 10.70 -0.90 5.77
C LYS A 64 9.93 -2.11 5.26
N THR A 65 9.05 -1.82 4.30
CA THR A 65 8.35 -2.81 3.47
C THR A 65 9.28 -3.40 2.41
N GLY A 66 9.15 -4.69 2.15
CA GLY A 66 9.80 -5.40 1.05
C GLY A 66 8.78 -6.19 0.23
N THR A 67 8.92 -6.13 -1.10
CA THR A 67 8.08 -6.88 -2.06
C THR A 67 9.02 -7.52 -3.09
N ALA A 68 9.46 -8.75 -2.84
CA ALA A 68 10.45 -9.41 -3.69
C ALA A 68 9.78 -10.30 -4.75
N GLN A 69 10.28 -10.24 -5.98
CA GLN A 69 9.88 -11.14 -7.06
C GLN A 69 10.43 -12.55 -6.83
N ILE A 70 9.66 -13.56 -7.23
CA ILE A 70 10.06 -14.97 -7.11
C ILE A 70 10.56 -15.46 -8.46
N PRO A 71 11.74 -16.10 -8.56
CA PRO A 71 12.24 -16.64 -9.82
C PRO A 71 11.33 -17.75 -10.37
N SER A 72 11.12 -17.74 -11.70
CA SER A 72 10.32 -18.76 -12.39
C SER A 72 11.20 -19.97 -12.77
N PRO A 73 10.69 -21.21 -12.65
CA PRO A 73 11.40 -22.40 -13.12
C PRO A 73 11.71 -22.40 -14.63
N ARG A 74 11.01 -21.57 -15.42
CA ARG A 74 11.19 -21.46 -16.87
C ARG A 74 12.09 -20.27 -17.29
N GLY A 75 12.77 -19.65 -16.32
CA GLY A 75 13.50 -18.39 -16.53
C GLY A 75 12.64 -17.15 -16.29
N GLY A 76 13.28 -16.03 -15.94
CA GLY A 76 12.60 -14.80 -15.52
C GLY A 76 11.97 -14.90 -14.12
N TYR A 77 10.95 -14.10 -13.85
CA TYR A 77 10.22 -14.07 -12.58
C TYR A 77 8.78 -14.56 -12.76
N LEU A 78 8.20 -15.11 -11.70
CA LEU A 78 6.77 -15.39 -11.63
C LEU A 78 5.98 -14.08 -11.77
N THR A 79 4.82 -14.16 -12.43
CA THR A 79 3.91 -13.03 -12.68
C THR A 79 2.56 -13.29 -12.04
N GLY A 80 1.80 -12.25 -11.75
CA GLY A 80 0.48 -12.37 -11.10
C GLY A 80 0.51 -11.87 -9.65
N TYR A 81 -0.66 -11.49 -9.15
CA TYR A 81 -0.83 -10.67 -7.94
C TYR A 81 -0.21 -11.28 -6.67
N GLU A 82 -0.30 -12.61 -6.54
CA GLU A 82 0.19 -13.34 -5.36
C GLU A 82 1.65 -13.78 -5.48
N ASN A 83 2.31 -13.63 -6.63
CA ASN A 83 3.62 -14.23 -6.90
C ASN A 83 4.82 -13.42 -6.39
N TYR A 84 4.76 -13.05 -5.11
CA TYR A 84 5.77 -12.25 -4.43
C TYR A 84 6.04 -12.75 -3.01
N ILE A 85 7.18 -12.34 -2.46
CA ILE A 85 7.47 -12.41 -1.03
C ILE A 85 7.23 -11.02 -0.45
N PHE A 86 6.19 -10.89 0.38
CA PHE A 86 5.89 -9.66 1.09
C PHE A 86 6.55 -9.71 2.46
N SER A 87 7.25 -8.63 2.84
CA SER A 87 7.97 -8.58 4.09
C SER A 87 7.97 -7.20 4.72
N PHE A 88 8.25 -7.17 6.02
CA PHE A 88 8.48 -5.95 6.77
C PHE A 88 9.54 -6.18 7.84
N LEU A 89 10.53 -5.30 7.86
CA LEU A 89 11.48 -5.17 8.96
C LEU A 89 11.10 -3.93 9.76
N GLY A 90 10.76 -4.10 11.02
CA GLY A 90 10.35 -3.00 11.89
C GLY A 90 11.06 -3.02 13.23
N MET A 91 11.24 -1.83 13.78
CA MET A 91 11.85 -1.55 15.07
C MET A 91 10.93 -0.67 15.91
N ALA A 92 10.83 -0.97 17.20
CA ALA A 92 10.06 -0.17 18.14
C ALA A 92 10.65 -0.21 19.57
N PRO A 93 10.52 0.88 20.34
CA PRO A 93 10.17 2.24 19.89
C PRO A 93 11.24 2.85 18.98
N LYS A 94 10.88 3.78 18.11
CA LYS A 94 11.81 4.38 17.14
C LYS A 94 12.98 5.14 17.78
N GLU A 95 12.73 5.82 18.91
CA GLU A 95 13.73 6.65 19.60
C GLU A 95 14.87 5.84 20.21
N ASP A 96 14.50 4.70 20.78
CA ASP A 96 15.39 3.74 21.43
C ASP A 96 14.89 2.32 21.11
N PRO A 97 15.23 1.77 19.92
CA PRO A 97 14.77 0.46 19.50
C PRO A 97 15.10 -0.64 20.51
N ARG A 98 14.05 -1.19 21.13
CA ARG A 98 14.16 -2.30 22.08
C ARG A 98 13.92 -3.65 21.43
N LEU A 99 13.12 -3.66 20.37
CA LEU A 99 12.81 -4.84 19.58
C LEU A 99 13.01 -4.55 18.09
N ILE A 100 13.56 -5.53 17.39
CA ILE A 100 13.57 -5.63 15.93
C ILE A 100 12.78 -6.87 15.54
N MET A 101 11.94 -6.76 14.52
CA MET A 101 11.21 -7.90 13.99
C MET A 101 11.21 -7.87 12.48
N TYR A 102 11.51 -9.02 11.89
CA TYR A 102 11.39 -9.26 10.47
C TYR A 102 10.30 -10.30 10.23
N VAL A 103 9.32 -9.96 9.40
CA VAL A 103 8.25 -10.85 8.99
C VAL A 103 8.30 -10.97 7.47
N ALA A 104 8.20 -12.19 6.94
CA ALA A 104 8.08 -12.45 5.52
C ALA A 104 6.99 -13.49 5.27
N VAL A 105 6.14 -13.23 4.28
CA VAL A 105 5.07 -14.12 3.83
C VAL A 105 5.23 -14.31 2.32
N GLN A 106 5.54 -15.53 1.92
CA GLN A 106 5.66 -15.92 0.53
C GLN A 106 4.30 -16.35 0.00
N GLN A 107 3.91 -15.81 -1.16
CA GLN A 107 2.70 -16.19 -1.89
C GLN A 107 1.44 -16.28 -1.01
N PRO A 108 1.10 -15.21 -0.25
CA PRO A 108 -0.14 -15.20 0.50
C PRO A 108 -1.33 -15.34 -0.45
N LYS A 109 -2.33 -16.12 -0.05
CA LYS A 109 -3.64 -16.09 -0.67
C LYS A 109 -4.30 -14.78 -0.27
N LEU A 110 -4.43 -13.86 -1.22
CA LEU A 110 -5.02 -12.55 -1.02
C LEU A 110 -6.34 -12.50 -1.77
N SER A 111 -7.38 -11.96 -1.14
CA SER A 111 -8.52 -11.43 -1.90
C SER A 111 -8.08 -10.23 -2.75
N TYR A 112 -8.85 -9.88 -3.78
CA TYR A 112 -8.53 -8.74 -4.66
C TYR A 112 -8.51 -7.40 -3.92
N THR A 113 -9.25 -7.30 -2.82
CA THR A 113 -9.28 -6.14 -1.91
C THR A 113 -8.10 -6.08 -0.93
N GLU A 114 -7.40 -7.20 -0.71
CA GLU A 114 -6.32 -7.27 0.27
C GLU A 114 -4.96 -6.95 -0.35
N THR A 115 -4.28 -5.94 0.21
CA THR A 115 -2.89 -5.64 -0.18
C THR A 115 -1.95 -6.76 0.27
N GLY A 116 -0.85 -7.01 -0.45
CA GLY A 116 0.16 -7.97 0.01
C GLY A 116 0.84 -7.60 1.33
N ALA A 117 0.74 -6.34 1.77
CA ALA A 117 1.16 -5.92 3.10
C ALA A 117 0.20 -6.34 4.22
N ALA A 118 -1.06 -6.66 3.91
CA ALA A 118 -2.10 -6.97 4.90
C ALA A 118 -1.69 -8.15 5.82
N PRO A 119 -1.43 -9.37 5.31
CA PRO A 119 -1.06 -10.50 6.17
C PRO A 119 0.20 -10.23 7.00
N VAL A 120 1.20 -9.58 6.40
CA VAL A 120 2.46 -9.22 7.07
C VAL A 120 2.22 -8.20 8.18
N SER A 121 1.37 -7.20 7.96
CA SER A 121 1.05 -6.16 8.94
C SER A 121 0.25 -6.70 10.13
N HIS A 122 -0.66 -7.65 9.91
CA HIS A 122 -1.40 -8.30 10.99
C HIS A 122 -0.49 -9.10 11.91
N ILE A 123 0.43 -9.87 11.34
CA ILE A 123 1.46 -10.59 12.11
C ILE A 123 2.33 -9.57 12.86
N PHE A 124 2.82 -8.54 12.16
CA PHE A 124 3.76 -7.60 12.75
C PHE A 124 3.16 -6.83 13.92
N THR A 125 2.01 -6.19 13.70
CA THR A 125 1.37 -5.34 14.72
C THR A 125 0.95 -6.14 15.95
N SER A 126 0.44 -7.36 15.76
CA SER A 126 0.02 -8.23 16.85
C SER A 126 1.21 -8.69 17.71
N VAL A 127 2.25 -9.24 17.07
CA VAL A 127 3.40 -9.80 17.80
C VAL A 127 4.22 -8.68 18.45
N MET A 128 4.50 -7.60 17.72
CA MET A 128 5.28 -6.49 18.25
C MET A 128 4.56 -5.79 19.42
N LYS A 129 3.26 -5.49 19.31
CA LYS A 129 2.48 -4.85 20.39
C LYS A 129 2.48 -5.68 21.65
N ASN A 130 2.19 -6.99 21.54
CA ASN A 130 2.19 -7.90 22.67
C ASN A 130 3.59 -8.04 23.29
N SER A 131 4.64 -8.09 22.47
CA SER A 131 6.03 -8.17 22.96
C SER A 131 6.45 -6.91 23.71
N LEU A 132 6.12 -5.73 23.20
CA LEU A 132 6.39 -4.45 23.86
C LEU A 132 5.69 -4.38 25.22
N GLN A 133 4.42 -4.80 25.28
CA GLN A 133 3.64 -4.83 26.52
C GLN A 133 4.18 -5.86 27.52
N TYR A 134 4.48 -7.07 27.06
CA TYR A 134 5.06 -8.14 27.89
C TYR A 134 6.39 -7.73 28.51
N LEU A 135 7.23 -7.01 27.76
CA LEU A 135 8.51 -6.51 28.25
C LEU A 135 8.41 -5.19 29.04
N HIS A 136 7.20 -4.71 29.32
CA HIS A 136 6.92 -3.46 30.02
C HIS A 136 7.65 -2.25 29.39
N ILE A 137 7.84 -2.26 28.07
CA ILE A 137 8.43 -1.14 27.35
C ILE A 137 7.39 -0.02 27.31
N GLN A 138 7.77 1.16 27.78
CA GLN A 138 6.83 2.27 27.88
C GLN A 138 6.44 2.79 26.48
N PRO A 139 5.17 3.18 26.27
CA PRO A 139 4.75 3.90 25.07
C PRO A 139 5.63 5.13 24.83
N SER A 140 6.11 5.34 23.61
CA SER A 140 7.01 6.46 23.29
C SER A 140 6.29 7.79 23.03
N SER A 141 4.94 7.83 23.12
CA SER A 141 4.18 9.07 22.97
C SER A 141 3.84 9.75 24.30
N ASN A 142 4.44 10.91 24.50
CA ASN A 142 3.79 11.99 25.24
C ASN A 142 2.49 12.34 24.49
N LYS A 143 1.39 12.55 25.22
CA LYS A 143 -0.04 12.68 24.82
C LYS A 143 -0.44 13.65 23.66
N LYS A 144 0.40 13.96 22.67
CA LYS A 144 0.13 14.95 21.60
C LYS A 144 0.50 14.54 20.16
N ALA A 145 0.74 13.25 19.87
CA ALA A 145 0.77 12.77 18.50
C ALA A 145 -0.60 12.16 18.14
N SER A 146 -1.28 12.81 17.20
CA SER A 146 -2.55 12.45 16.55
C SER A 146 -3.81 12.29 17.43
N LYS A 147 -4.28 13.41 17.98
CA LYS A 147 -5.73 13.63 18.18
C LYS A 147 -6.50 13.79 16.85
N GLU A 148 -5.83 13.73 15.71
CA GLU A 148 -6.46 13.32 14.47
C GLU A 148 -6.29 11.81 14.34
N LYS A 149 -7.21 11.08 14.97
CA LYS A 149 -7.68 9.87 14.31
C LYS A 149 -8.03 10.34 12.90
N SER A 150 -7.30 9.89 11.87
CA SER A 150 -7.95 9.76 10.57
C SER A 150 -9.05 8.75 10.82
N LYS A 151 -10.21 9.22 11.28
CA LYS A 151 -11.45 8.45 11.23
C LYS A 151 -11.61 8.24 9.74
N GLY A 152 -11.12 7.10 9.24
CA GLY A 152 -11.33 6.70 7.87
C GLY A 152 -12.80 6.91 7.57
N ILE A 153 -13.08 7.51 6.42
CA ILE A 153 -14.43 7.71 5.95
C ILE A 153 -14.97 6.31 5.71
N GLU A 154 -16.01 5.95 6.45
CA GLU A 154 -16.65 4.65 6.32
C GLU A 154 -17.51 4.64 5.06
N ILE A 155 -17.33 3.62 4.24
CA ILE A 155 -18.06 3.44 2.99
C ILE A 155 -19.46 2.87 3.32
N GLY A 156 -20.49 3.62 2.94
CA GLY A 156 -21.87 3.15 3.04
C GLY A 156 -22.21 2.12 1.98
N SER A 157 -23.40 1.50 2.10
CA SER A 157 -23.97 0.71 1.01
C SER A 157 -24.59 1.67 -0.01
N TYR A 158 -24.16 1.57 -1.26
CA TYR A 158 -24.66 2.40 -2.35
C TYR A 158 -25.52 1.64 -3.37
N ALA A 159 -25.58 0.31 -3.28
CA ALA A 159 -26.38 -0.52 -4.19
C ALA A 159 -27.87 -0.10 -4.17
N GLY A 160 -28.46 0.01 -5.36
CA GLY A 160 -29.84 0.45 -5.58
C GLY A 160 -30.09 1.96 -5.43
N ARG A 161 -29.10 2.75 -5.02
CA ARG A 161 -29.23 4.21 -4.89
C ARG A 161 -28.97 4.92 -6.22
N SER A 162 -29.47 6.15 -6.33
CA SER A 162 -29.25 7.01 -7.51
C SER A 162 -27.77 7.33 -7.70
N THR A 163 -27.27 7.17 -8.92
CA THR A 163 -25.88 7.50 -9.29
C THR A 163 -25.53 8.94 -8.93
N GLU A 164 -26.43 9.89 -9.20
CA GLU A 164 -26.20 11.32 -8.98
C GLU A 164 -26.09 11.66 -7.49
N GLU A 165 -26.97 11.07 -6.67
CA GLU A 165 -26.97 11.27 -5.21
C GLU A 165 -25.70 10.71 -4.57
N VAL A 166 -25.30 9.50 -4.96
CA VAL A 166 -24.09 8.85 -4.44
C VAL A 166 -22.84 9.61 -4.84
N VAL A 167 -22.75 10.07 -6.09
CA VAL A 167 -21.62 10.90 -6.55
C VAL A 167 -21.51 12.20 -5.74
N LYS A 168 -22.64 12.85 -5.46
CA LYS A 168 -22.66 14.07 -4.64
C LYS A 168 -22.20 13.79 -3.20
N GLU A 169 -22.76 12.76 -2.56
CA GLU A 169 -22.42 12.35 -1.20
C GLU A 169 -20.92 12.01 -1.06
N LEU A 170 -20.36 11.25 -2.02
CA LEU A 170 -18.95 10.89 -2.01
C LEU A 170 -18.04 12.11 -2.14
N LYS A 171 -18.38 13.07 -3.01
CA LYS A 171 -17.63 14.33 -3.14
C LYS A 171 -17.70 15.18 -1.88
N GLU A 172 -18.86 15.27 -1.23
CA GLU A 172 -19.03 15.98 0.05
C GLU A 172 -18.20 15.34 1.17
N LYS A 173 -18.04 14.01 1.14
CA LYS A 173 -17.13 13.26 2.02
C LYS A 173 -15.65 13.43 1.65
N GLY A 174 -15.32 14.15 0.57
CA GLY A 174 -13.94 14.33 0.09
C GLY A 174 -13.37 13.12 -0.65
N LEU A 175 -14.22 12.23 -1.17
CA LEU A 175 -13.83 11.06 -1.97
C LEU A 175 -13.97 11.35 -3.47
N VAL A 176 -13.31 10.54 -4.30
CA VAL A 176 -13.30 10.71 -5.75
C VAL A 176 -14.16 9.62 -6.41
N PRO A 177 -15.43 9.90 -6.76
CA PRO A 177 -16.27 8.90 -7.40
C PRO A 177 -15.86 8.70 -8.87
N ILE A 178 -15.72 7.44 -9.27
CA ILE A 178 -15.52 7.00 -10.65
C ILE A 178 -16.76 6.21 -11.06
N VAL A 179 -17.55 6.76 -11.97
CA VAL A 179 -18.76 6.09 -12.48
C VAL A 179 -18.42 5.25 -13.71
N ILE A 180 -18.81 3.99 -13.68
CA ILE A 180 -18.71 3.06 -14.80
C ILE A 180 -20.11 2.75 -15.33
N GLY A 181 -20.31 3.14 -16.59
CA GLY A 181 -21.57 3.01 -17.29
C GLY A 181 -22.43 4.27 -17.25
N ASN A 182 -23.57 4.19 -17.91
CA ASN A 182 -24.52 5.28 -18.11
C ASN A 182 -25.87 5.03 -17.40
N GLY A 183 -25.87 4.11 -16.43
CA GLY A 183 -27.04 3.77 -15.64
C GLY A 183 -27.39 4.82 -14.58
N ARG A 184 -28.63 4.76 -14.10
CA ARG A 184 -29.17 5.71 -13.11
C ARG A 184 -29.07 5.18 -11.68
N GLN A 185 -28.83 3.88 -11.52
CA GLN A 185 -28.70 3.24 -10.22
C GLN A 185 -27.34 2.56 -10.10
N ILE A 186 -26.79 2.56 -8.89
CA ILE A 186 -25.57 1.82 -8.57
C ILE A 186 -25.93 0.34 -8.37
N GLU A 187 -25.30 -0.56 -9.10
CA GLU A 187 -25.40 -2.01 -8.86
C GLU A 187 -24.39 -2.44 -7.81
N GLU A 188 -23.14 -2.04 -8.02
CA GLU A 188 -21.99 -2.52 -7.25
C GLU A 188 -20.96 -1.39 -7.10
N HIS A 189 -20.13 -1.47 -6.06
CA HIS A 189 -19.05 -0.49 -5.86
C HIS A 189 -17.85 -1.10 -5.15
N VAL A 190 -16.68 -0.51 -5.40
CA VAL A 190 -15.44 -0.79 -4.69
C VAL A 190 -14.81 0.54 -4.26
N PRO A 191 -14.39 0.72 -3.00
CA PRO A 191 -14.37 -0.26 -1.89
C PRO A 191 -15.77 -0.67 -1.41
N LEU A 192 -15.87 -1.77 -0.67
CA LEU A 192 -17.14 -2.37 -0.22
C LEU A 192 -17.72 -1.61 0.98
N SER A 193 -19.02 -1.83 1.26
CA SER A 193 -19.65 -1.25 2.44
C SER A 193 -18.98 -1.73 3.74
N GLY A 194 -18.71 -0.80 4.64
CA GLY A 194 -17.97 -1.03 5.89
C GLY A 194 -16.46 -0.80 5.79
N ASP A 195 -15.92 -0.68 4.56
CA ASP A 195 -14.52 -0.33 4.37
C ASP A 195 -14.23 1.09 4.87
N LYS A 196 -13.03 1.28 5.43
CA LYS A 196 -12.55 2.59 5.89
C LYS A 196 -11.52 3.13 4.93
N VAL A 197 -11.84 4.27 4.31
CA VAL A 197 -10.99 4.92 3.32
C VAL A 197 -10.50 6.28 3.78
N ILE A 198 -9.48 6.82 3.12
CA ILE A 198 -8.99 8.18 3.38
C ILE A 198 -9.62 9.18 2.42
N ALA A 199 -9.61 10.47 2.77
CA ALA A 199 -9.99 11.52 1.84
C ALA A 199 -9.12 11.46 0.58
N GLY A 200 -9.72 11.69 -0.58
CA GLY A 200 -9.10 11.57 -1.90
C GLY A 200 -9.10 10.15 -2.47
N GLU A 201 -9.54 9.13 -1.73
CA GLU A 201 -9.64 7.77 -2.25
C GLU A 201 -10.67 7.69 -3.40
N ARG A 202 -10.30 6.96 -4.47
CA ARG A 202 -11.22 6.67 -5.57
C ARG A 202 -12.21 5.58 -5.19
N VAL A 203 -13.49 5.88 -5.33
CA VAL A 203 -14.59 4.92 -5.18
C VAL A 203 -15.16 4.64 -6.56
N VAL A 204 -14.97 3.42 -7.03
CA VAL A 204 -15.44 2.95 -8.34
C VAL A 204 -16.86 2.44 -8.19
N LEU A 205 -17.78 2.98 -8.98
CA LEU A 205 -19.21 2.73 -8.94
C LEU A 205 -19.62 2.12 -10.28
N LYS A 206 -20.20 0.93 -10.27
CA LYS A 206 -20.80 0.29 -11.44
C LYS A 206 -22.29 0.55 -11.43
N THR A 207 -22.79 1.04 -12.55
CA THR A 207 -24.20 1.36 -12.73
C THR A 207 -24.95 0.22 -13.43
N ASP A 208 -26.28 0.27 -13.42
CA ASP A 208 -27.19 -0.62 -14.16
C ASP A 208 -27.14 -0.45 -15.69
N GLY A 209 -26.28 0.44 -16.18
CA GLY A 209 -26.04 0.69 -17.59
C GLY A 209 -24.96 -0.21 -18.19
N LYS A 210 -24.65 0.00 -19.47
CA LYS A 210 -23.57 -0.72 -20.13
C LYS A 210 -22.22 -0.28 -19.55
N ALA A 211 -21.43 -1.23 -19.05
CA ALA A 211 -20.10 -0.95 -18.53
C ALA A 211 -19.17 -0.39 -19.62
N VAL A 212 -18.53 0.73 -19.31
CA VAL A 212 -17.53 1.38 -20.18
C VAL A 212 -16.21 1.54 -19.44
N MET A 213 -15.11 1.47 -20.18
CA MET A 213 -13.78 1.56 -19.60
C MET A 213 -13.49 2.99 -19.15
N PRO A 214 -13.13 3.25 -17.88
CA PRO A 214 -12.68 4.57 -17.46
C PRO A 214 -11.30 4.91 -18.05
N ASP A 215 -10.96 6.19 -18.05
CA ASP A 215 -9.58 6.63 -18.26
C ASP A 215 -8.79 6.41 -16.97
N VAL A 216 -7.92 5.40 -17.00
CA VAL A 216 -7.11 4.99 -15.86
C VAL A 216 -5.69 5.55 -15.93
N ARG A 217 -5.38 6.42 -16.90
CA ARG A 217 -4.06 7.08 -16.97
C ARG A 217 -3.82 7.95 -15.74
N GLY A 218 -2.60 7.92 -15.22
CA GLY A 218 -2.21 8.56 -13.97
C GLY A 218 -2.74 7.87 -12.71
N TRP A 219 -3.48 6.76 -12.84
CA TRP A 219 -3.96 6.03 -11.67
C TRP A 219 -2.88 5.12 -11.12
N SER A 220 -2.95 4.86 -9.82
CA SER A 220 -2.15 3.82 -9.20
C SER A 220 -2.63 2.45 -9.65
N LEU A 221 -1.74 1.44 -9.65
CA LEU A 221 -2.15 0.07 -9.92
C LEU A 221 -3.34 -0.38 -9.04
N ARG A 222 -3.39 0.08 -7.78
CA ARG A 222 -4.50 -0.22 -6.87
C ARG A 222 -5.84 0.23 -7.43
N ASP A 223 -5.94 1.46 -7.92
CA ASP A 223 -7.20 1.99 -8.45
C ASP A 223 -7.62 1.26 -9.74
N VAL A 224 -6.65 0.84 -10.55
CA VAL A 224 -6.90 0.02 -11.75
C VAL A 224 -7.48 -1.34 -11.37
N MET A 225 -6.95 -1.96 -10.32
CA MET A 225 -7.43 -3.27 -9.86
C MET A 225 -8.87 -3.20 -9.36
N LYS A 226 -9.32 -2.09 -8.75
CA LYS A 226 -10.73 -1.89 -8.38
C LYS A 226 -11.65 -1.97 -9.59
N VAL A 227 -11.25 -1.36 -10.71
CA VAL A 227 -11.99 -1.42 -11.98
C VAL A 227 -11.99 -2.83 -12.53
N ALA A 228 -10.83 -3.49 -12.53
CA ALA A 228 -10.70 -4.85 -13.03
C ALA A 228 -11.56 -5.85 -12.23
N GLU A 229 -11.61 -5.71 -10.91
CA GLU A 229 -12.46 -6.51 -10.03
C GLU A 229 -13.95 -6.27 -10.31
N LEU A 230 -14.37 -5.00 -10.26
CA LEU A 230 -15.78 -4.61 -10.42
C LEU A 230 -16.36 -4.96 -11.81
N LEU A 231 -15.50 -4.96 -12.84
CA LEU A 231 -15.87 -5.33 -14.21
C LEU A 231 -15.51 -6.78 -14.57
N GLU A 232 -14.97 -7.55 -13.64
CA GLU A 232 -14.51 -8.93 -13.84
C GLU A 232 -13.56 -9.08 -15.04
N LEU A 233 -12.63 -8.14 -15.20
CA LEU A 233 -11.61 -8.13 -16.25
C LEU A 233 -10.40 -8.97 -15.84
N ARG A 234 -9.58 -9.33 -16.83
CA ARG A 234 -8.30 -10.02 -16.64
C ARG A 234 -7.16 -9.01 -16.72
N PRO A 235 -6.66 -8.47 -15.60
CA PRO A 235 -5.60 -7.48 -15.62
C PRO A 235 -4.25 -8.12 -15.98
N SER A 236 -3.47 -7.42 -16.80
CA SER A 236 -2.07 -7.73 -17.09
C SER A 236 -1.27 -6.44 -17.04
N THR A 237 -0.22 -6.42 -16.22
CA THR A 237 0.50 -5.19 -15.88
C THR A 237 1.95 -5.28 -16.32
N LYS A 238 2.50 -4.18 -16.82
CA LYS A 238 3.92 -4.07 -17.14
C LYS A 238 4.51 -2.82 -16.49
N GLY A 239 5.57 -2.99 -15.69
CA GLY A 239 6.19 -1.89 -14.95
C GLY A 239 5.56 -1.64 -13.57
N ASN A 240 5.98 -0.56 -12.92
CA ASN A 240 5.54 -0.19 -11.57
C ASN A 240 5.27 1.32 -11.49
N GLY A 241 4.32 1.74 -10.66
CA GLY A 241 4.01 3.15 -10.41
C GLY A 241 2.61 3.54 -10.87
N TYR A 242 2.52 4.55 -11.74
CA TYR A 242 1.27 5.08 -12.27
C TYR A 242 1.06 4.65 -13.72
N VAL A 243 -0.19 4.41 -14.09
CA VAL A 243 -0.54 3.99 -15.45
C VAL A 243 -0.20 5.09 -16.45
N VAL A 244 0.57 4.74 -17.47
CA VAL A 244 0.87 5.61 -18.61
C VAL A 244 0.07 5.25 -19.85
N SER A 245 -0.31 3.98 -19.98
CA SER A 245 -1.07 3.48 -21.11
C SER A 245 -2.04 2.37 -20.71
N GLN A 246 -3.17 2.30 -21.42
CA GLN A 246 -4.18 1.24 -21.31
C GLN A 246 -4.52 0.73 -22.72
N ASN A 247 -4.75 -0.56 -22.89
CA ASN A 247 -5.12 -1.13 -24.20
C ASN A 247 -6.59 -0.87 -24.58
N ILE A 248 -7.52 -0.93 -23.62
CA ILE A 248 -8.93 -0.66 -23.84
C ILE A 248 -9.14 0.84 -23.79
N ARG A 249 -9.64 1.43 -24.89
CA ARG A 249 -9.82 2.89 -24.97
C ARG A 249 -10.84 3.39 -23.93
N PRO A 250 -10.62 4.56 -23.31
CA PRO A 250 -11.62 5.18 -22.44
C PRO A 250 -12.98 5.32 -23.18
N GLY A 251 -14.07 4.99 -22.49
CA GLY A 251 -15.43 4.99 -23.03
C GLY A 251 -15.80 3.76 -23.87
N ALA A 252 -14.85 2.86 -24.18
CA ALA A 252 -15.16 1.62 -24.89
C ALA A 252 -16.01 0.69 -24.01
N LEU A 253 -16.94 -0.03 -24.62
CA LEU A 253 -17.72 -1.07 -23.94
C LEU A 253 -16.80 -2.19 -23.49
N VAL A 254 -17.01 -2.66 -22.25
CA VAL A 254 -16.21 -3.73 -21.65
C VAL A 254 -17.09 -4.91 -21.30
N LYS A 255 -16.57 -6.12 -21.50
CA LYS A 255 -17.23 -7.37 -21.13
C LYS A 255 -16.43 -8.11 -20.08
N LYS A 256 -17.15 -8.89 -19.26
CA LYS A 256 -16.57 -9.84 -18.33
C LYS A 256 -15.56 -10.74 -19.04
N GLY A 257 -14.35 -10.84 -18.47
CA GLY A 257 -13.26 -11.65 -18.99
C GLY A 257 -12.35 -10.96 -20.01
N ASP A 258 -12.64 -9.72 -20.43
CA ASP A 258 -11.75 -8.97 -21.32
C ASP A 258 -10.38 -8.72 -20.65
N TYR A 259 -9.32 -8.71 -21.45
CA TYR A 259 -7.96 -8.45 -20.95
C TYR A 259 -7.69 -6.95 -20.84
N LEU A 260 -7.48 -6.47 -19.62
CA LEU A 260 -7.05 -5.10 -19.33
C LEU A 260 -5.52 -5.09 -19.20
N ILE A 261 -4.84 -4.60 -20.23
CA ILE A 261 -3.39 -4.44 -20.24
C ILE A 261 -3.06 -2.98 -19.91
N VAL A 262 -2.28 -2.77 -18.86
CA VAL A 262 -1.79 -1.44 -18.47
C VAL A 262 -0.27 -1.43 -18.34
N GLU A 263 0.34 -0.36 -18.83
CA GLU A 263 1.76 -0.08 -18.59
C GLU A 263 1.90 1.00 -17.52
N LEU A 264 2.86 0.81 -16.62
CA LEU A 264 3.09 1.68 -15.47
C LEU A 264 4.52 2.21 -15.46
N GLU A 265 4.66 3.46 -15.04
CA GLU A 265 5.95 4.12 -14.87
C GLU A 265 6.09 4.78 -13.49
N GLU A 266 7.34 4.90 -13.05
CA GLU A 266 7.66 5.50 -11.76
C GLU A 266 7.33 7.00 -11.71
N PRO A 267 6.95 7.52 -10.54
CA PRO A 267 6.49 8.91 -10.38
C PRO A 267 7.47 9.97 -10.90
N ARG A 268 8.78 9.70 -10.85
CA ARG A 268 9.82 10.64 -11.28
C ARG A 268 9.80 10.86 -12.79
N LYS A 269 9.77 9.77 -13.56
CA LYS A 269 9.69 9.82 -15.04
C LYS A 269 8.32 10.32 -15.52
N TRP A 270 7.27 9.99 -14.77
CA TRP A 270 5.93 10.50 -15.01
C TRP A 270 5.85 12.03 -14.90
N ASN A 271 6.36 12.61 -13.81
CA ASN A 271 6.35 14.07 -13.63
C ASN A 271 7.17 14.78 -14.71
N GLU A 272 8.35 14.26 -15.05
CA GLU A 272 9.19 14.79 -16.14
C GLU A 272 8.46 14.76 -17.50
N ARG A 273 7.73 13.69 -17.80
CA ARG A 273 6.92 13.58 -19.03
C ARG A 273 5.70 14.50 -19.01
N MET A 274 4.96 14.58 -17.90
CA MET A 274 3.80 15.46 -17.79
C MET A 274 4.19 16.93 -17.91
N GLU A 275 5.34 17.34 -17.35
CA GLU A 275 5.90 18.67 -17.55
C GLU A 275 6.28 18.93 -19.01
N GLN A 276 6.83 17.93 -19.72
CA GLN A 276 7.11 18.03 -21.16
C GLN A 276 5.84 18.11 -22.00
N GLU A 277 4.85 17.25 -21.76
CA GLU A 277 3.57 17.25 -22.49
C GLU A 277 2.78 18.55 -22.26
N GLN A 278 2.84 19.13 -21.06
CA GLN A 278 2.25 20.44 -20.77
C GLN A 278 2.98 21.58 -21.49
N LYS A 279 4.32 21.55 -21.57
CA LYS A 279 5.10 22.52 -22.35
C LYS A 279 4.82 22.40 -23.85
N GLU A 280 4.80 21.18 -24.40
CA GLU A 280 4.48 20.97 -25.81
C GLU A 280 3.03 21.38 -26.14
N ALA A 281 2.09 21.18 -25.22
CA ALA A 281 0.71 21.63 -25.39
C ALA A 281 0.55 23.15 -25.25
N SER A 282 1.41 23.85 -24.49
CA SER A 282 1.45 25.32 -24.47
C SER A 282 2.05 25.88 -25.75
N ASP A 283 3.13 25.27 -26.25
CA ASP A 283 3.83 25.72 -27.45
C ASP A 283 2.98 25.51 -28.72
N ARG A 284 2.21 24.41 -28.79
CA ARG A 284 1.22 24.21 -29.87
C ARG A 284 0.04 25.19 -29.83
N LYS A 285 -0.21 25.86 -28.70
CA LYS A 285 -1.24 26.91 -28.60
C LYS A 285 -0.72 28.30 -28.96
N SER A 286 0.61 28.53 -28.93
CA SER A 286 1.22 29.79 -29.39
C SER A 286 1.43 29.86 -30.90
N ASP A 287 1.46 28.71 -31.60
CA ASP A 287 1.64 28.62 -33.06
C ASP A 287 0.32 28.57 -33.86
N GLY A 288 -0.77 29.12 -33.31
CA GLY A 288 -2.00 29.37 -34.10
C GLY A 288 -1.73 30.37 -35.22
N PRO A 289 -2.38 30.26 -36.40
CA PRO A 289 -2.00 31.01 -37.58
C PRO A 289 -2.09 32.52 -37.32
N VAL A 290 -0.97 33.20 -37.56
CA VAL A 290 -0.94 34.65 -37.74
C VAL A 290 -1.61 34.91 -39.09
N ASP A 291 -2.83 35.47 -39.07
CA ASP A 291 -3.50 36.04 -40.25
C ASP A 291 -2.62 37.10 -40.94
#